data_AF-A0A7J7Z4R2-F1
#
_entry.id   AF-A0A7J7Z4R2-F1
#
_cell.length_a   1.000
_cell.length_b   1.000
_cell.length_c   1.000
_cell.angle_alpha   90.00
_cell.angle_beta   90.00
_cell.angle_gamma   90.00
#
_symmetry.space_group_name_H-M   'P 1'
#
loop_
_entity.id
_entity.type
_entity.pdbx_description
1 polymer ?
#
loop_
_entity_poly.entity_id
_entity_poly.type
_entity_poly.pdbx_seq_one_letter_code
_entity_poly.pdbx_strand_id
1 'polypeptide(L)'
;MRRQRKRTEMTEMEESKLLDIEFKTTLVRFFKNFLETANKLNEIYKKSNKTLYVMIKDQLEIRHTLTEIKYIIQTPNSRLEDCKNQVNDLKYEDAKNTQPEKQNEKRIQKYEDSVRILWDSFKRTNIRIIGVPEEEREQDIENLFEEIMTENFPYLVKEIDLQVQEAQRTPNKRNPKRTTPRHIIIKMPRAKDKDRILKAARERNSVSYLRGSTHTNVS
;
A
#
# COMPACT_ATOMS: atom_id res chain seq x y z
N MET A 1 -98.76 9.54 -88.42
CA MET A 1 -98.69 8.10 -88.06
C MET A 1 -97.27 7.75 -87.66
N ARG A 2 -97.14 6.87 -86.67
CA ARG A 2 -95.95 6.58 -85.84
C ARG A 2 -95.12 5.42 -86.45
N ARG A 3 -93.83 5.36 -86.08
CA ARG A 3 -92.88 4.20 -86.07
C ARG A 3 -92.04 4.01 -87.36
N GLN A 4 -90.75 3.62 -87.32
CA GLN A 4 -89.91 3.08 -86.24
C GLN A 4 -88.42 3.20 -86.64
N ARG A 5 -87.52 3.48 -85.68
CA ARG A 5 -86.07 3.30 -85.82
C ARG A 5 -85.78 1.82 -86.11
N LYS A 6 -85.16 1.48 -87.25
CA LYS A 6 -84.61 0.13 -87.48
C LYS A 6 -83.34 -0.01 -86.63
N ARG A 7 -83.44 -0.78 -85.54
CA ARG A 7 -82.29 -1.41 -84.88
C ARG A 7 -81.77 -2.47 -85.84
N THR A 8 -80.48 -2.43 -86.19
CA THR A 8 -79.80 -3.59 -86.78
C THR A 8 -79.63 -4.61 -85.66
N GLU A 9 -80.39 -5.70 -85.74
CA GLU A 9 -80.31 -6.86 -84.84
C GLU A 9 -79.19 -7.78 -85.36
N MET A 10 -78.23 -8.13 -84.49
CA MET A 10 -77.20 -9.12 -84.81
C MET A 10 -77.86 -10.48 -85.03
N THR A 11 -77.28 -11.30 -85.92
CA THR A 11 -77.73 -12.69 -86.07
C THR A 11 -77.21 -13.55 -84.91
N GLU A 12 -78.02 -14.48 -84.39
CA GLU A 12 -77.66 -15.38 -83.26
C GLU A 12 -76.30 -16.09 -83.43
N MET A 13 -75.91 -16.36 -84.68
CA MET A 13 -74.63 -16.98 -85.04
C MET A 13 -73.42 -16.04 -84.82
N GLU A 14 -73.59 -14.73 -85.01
CA GLU A 14 -72.55 -13.72 -84.74
C GLU A 14 -72.39 -13.48 -83.24
N GLU A 15 -73.49 -13.47 -82.49
CA GLU A 15 -73.48 -13.36 -81.02
C GLU A 15 -72.78 -14.56 -80.36
N SER A 16 -73.04 -15.78 -80.84
CA SER A 16 -72.38 -17.00 -80.34
C SER A 16 -70.86 -17.00 -80.55
N LYS A 17 -70.39 -16.54 -81.72
CA LYS A 17 -68.94 -16.42 -82.00
C LYS A 17 -68.27 -15.35 -81.16
N LEU A 18 -68.95 -14.21 -80.95
CA LEU A 18 -68.46 -13.14 -80.08
C LEU A 18 -68.33 -13.63 -78.63
N LEU A 19 -69.32 -14.37 -78.14
CA LEU A 19 -69.32 -14.98 -76.80
C LEU A 19 -68.16 -15.98 -76.60
N ASP A 20 -67.84 -16.80 -77.61
CA ASP A 20 -66.71 -17.74 -77.59
C ASP A 20 -65.35 -17.03 -77.57
N ILE A 21 -65.22 -15.93 -78.33
CA ILE A 21 -64.01 -15.08 -78.33
C ILE A 21 -63.82 -14.40 -76.96
N GLU A 22 -64.89 -13.87 -76.36
CA GLU A 22 -64.86 -13.28 -75.02
C GLU A 22 -64.49 -14.30 -73.95
N PHE A 23 -65.04 -15.52 -74.02
CA PHE A 23 -64.71 -16.61 -73.12
C PHE A 23 -63.23 -17.03 -73.25
N LYS A 24 -62.73 -17.24 -74.47
CA LYS A 24 -61.32 -17.54 -74.75
C LYS A 24 -60.39 -16.43 -74.26
N THR A 25 -60.75 -15.16 -74.48
CA THR A 25 -59.98 -14.01 -74.03
C THR A 25 -59.92 -13.93 -72.49
N THR A 26 -61.04 -14.24 -71.83
CA THR A 26 -61.13 -14.29 -70.36
C THR A 26 -60.28 -15.43 -69.79
N LEU A 27 -60.31 -16.61 -70.40
CA LEU A 27 -59.46 -17.73 -70.02
C LEU A 27 -57.97 -17.41 -70.17
N VAL A 28 -57.55 -16.83 -71.30
CA VAL A 28 -56.15 -16.43 -71.51
C VAL A 28 -55.70 -15.41 -70.46
N ARG A 29 -56.55 -14.43 -70.13
CA ARG A 29 -56.27 -13.44 -69.06
C ARG A 29 -56.15 -14.12 -67.70
N PHE A 30 -57.04 -15.07 -67.39
CA PHE A 30 -56.99 -15.84 -66.15
C PHE A 30 -55.67 -16.63 -66.04
N PHE A 31 -55.28 -17.38 -67.06
CA PHE A 31 -54.04 -18.15 -67.05
C PHE A 31 -52.80 -17.26 -66.97
N LYS A 32 -52.80 -16.09 -67.62
CA LYS A 32 -51.70 -15.11 -67.52
C LYS A 32 -51.56 -14.59 -66.09
N ASN A 33 -52.66 -14.21 -65.44
CA ASN A 33 -52.67 -13.74 -64.06
C ASN A 33 -52.24 -14.84 -63.08
N PHE A 34 -52.68 -16.08 -63.32
CA PHE A 34 -52.28 -17.23 -62.53
C PHE A 34 -50.77 -17.47 -62.62
N LEU A 35 -50.22 -17.49 -63.84
CA LEU A 35 -48.78 -17.66 -64.07
C LEU A 35 -47.96 -16.53 -63.42
N GLU A 36 -48.42 -15.29 -63.52
CA GLU A 36 -47.76 -14.14 -62.88
C GLU A 36 -47.75 -14.28 -61.34
N THR A 37 -48.87 -14.73 -60.75
CA THR A 37 -48.97 -14.97 -59.31
C THR A 37 -48.06 -16.10 -58.85
N ALA A 38 -48.01 -17.20 -59.61
CA ALA A 38 -47.12 -18.33 -59.33
C ALA A 38 -45.65 -17.91 -59.36
N ASN A 39 -45.24 -17.07 -60.32
CA ASN A 39 -43.88 -16.54 -60.40
C ASN A 39 -43.55 -15.65 -59.20
N LYS A 40 -44.47 -14.76 -58.79
CA LYS A 40 -44.30 -13.91 -57.58
C LYS A 40 -44.13 -14.77 -56.33
N LEU A 41 -44.94 -15.82 -56.16
CA LEU A 41 -44.81 -16.76 -55.06
C LEU A 41 -43.47 -17.48 -55.04
N ASN A 42 -42.98 -17.92 -56.21
CA ASN A 42 -41.68 -18.57 -56.33
C ASN A 42 -40.52 -17.63 -55.93
N GLU A 43 -40.58 -16.35 -56.32
CA GLU A 43 -39.58 -15.36 -55.92
C GLU A 43 -39.61 -15.06 -54.42
N ILE A 44 -40.81 -14.98 -53.82
CA ILE A 44 -40.96 -14.87 -52.37
C ILE A 44 -40.34 -16.09 -51.68
N TYR A 45 -40.63 -17.30 -52.16
CA TYR A 45 -40.10 -18.54 -51.61
C TYR A 45 -38.56 -18.56 -51.65
N LYS A 46 -37.94 -18.19 -52.78
CA LYS A 46 -36.48 -18.07 -52.90
C LYS A 46 -35.90 -17.06 -51.90
N LYS A 47 -36.52 -15.89 -51.78
CA LYS A 47 -36.09 -14.84 -50.84
C LYS A 47 -36.19 -15.32 -49.39
N SER A 48 -37.31 -15.93 -49.02
CA SER A 48 -37.54 -16.50 -47.69
C SER A 48 -36.51 -17.57 -47.34
N ASN A 49 -36.18 -18.48 -48.25
CA ASN A 49 -35.16 -19.50 -48.02
C ASN A 49 -33.77 -18.91 -47.82
N LYS A 50 -33.40 -17.89 -48.59
CA LYS A 50 -32.13 -17.18 -48.41
C LYS A 50 -32.06 -16.51 -47.04
N THR A 51 -33.14 -15.85 -46.62
CA THR A 51 -33.22 -15.23 -45.28
C THR A 51 -33.14 -16.29 -44.18
N LEU A 52 -33.86 -17.40 -44.30
CA LEU A 52 -33.82 -18.49 -43.33
C LEU A 52 -32.41 -19.06 -43.17
N TYR A 53 -31.69 -19.25 -44.28
CA TYR A 53 -30.31 -19.73 -44.25
C TYR A 53 -29.38 -18.80 -43.45
N VAL A 54 -29.49 -17.48 -43.68
CA VAL A 54 -28.71 -16.48 -42.92
C VAL A 54 -29.08 -16.50 -41.44
N MET A 55 -30.37 -16.54 -41.10
CA MET A 55 -30.84 -16.60 -39.71
C MET A 55 -30.31 -17.82 -38.95
N ILE A 56 -30.30 -19.00 -39.60
CA ILE A 56 -29.75 -20.23 -39.00
C ILE A 56 -28.26 -20.06 -38.72
N LYS A 57 -27.52 -19.46 -39.65
CA LYS A 57 -26.08 -19.22 -39.47
C LYS A 57 -25.82 -18.27 -38.29
N ASP A 58 -26.51 -17.14 -38.26
CA ASP A 58 -26.39 -16.16 -37.17
C ASP A 58 -26.78 -16.78 -35.81
N GLN A 59 -27.82 -17.61 -35.77
CA GLN A 59 -28.24 -18.31 -34.56
C GLN A 59 -27.16 -19.28 -34.04
N LEU A 60 -26.45 -19.98 -34.94
CA LEU A 60 -25.33 -20.85 -34.56
C LEU A 60 -24.15 -20.05 -33.98
N GLU A 61 -23.82 -18.91 -34.60
CA GLU A 61 -22.77 -18.00 -34.12
C GLU A 61 -23.12 -17.40 -32.74
N ILE A 62 -24.37 -16.99 -32.54
CA ILE A 62 -24.86 -16.52 -31.24
C ILE A 62 -24.76 -17.63 -30.18
N ARG A 63 -25.14 -18.87 -30.52
CA ARG A 63 -25.05 -19.99 -29.58
C ARG A 63 -23.62 -20.30 -29.17
N HIS A 64 -22.67 -20.19 -30.11
CA HIS A 64 -21.25 -20.36 -29.84
C HIS A 64 -20.76 -19.30 -28.86
N THR A 65 -20.98 -18.02 -29.17
CA THR A 65 -20.53 -16.90 -28.32
C THR A 65 -21.16 -16.92 -26.92
N LEU A 66 -22.44 -17.31 -26.79
CA LEU A 66 -23.08 -17.51 -25.48
C LEU A 66 -22.39 -18.60 -24.64
N THR A 67 -21.90 -19.65 -25.28
CA THR A 67 -21.18 -20.74 -24.59
C THR A 67 -19.81 -20.26 -24.11
N GLU A 68 -19.10 -19.49 -24.92
CA GLU A 68 -17.82 -18.87 -24.54
C GLU A 68 -18.02 -17.89 -23.38
N ILE A 69 -19.01 -17.01 -23.46
CA ILE A 69 -19.36 -16.06 -22.38
C ILE A 69 -19.65 -16.81 -21.08
N LYS A 70 -20.42 -17.91 -21.15
CA LYS A 70 -20.71 -18.74 -19.97
C LYS A 70 -19.43 -19.25 -19.31
N TYR A 71 -18.48 -19.77 -20.08
CA TYR A 71 -17.21 -20.26 -19.55
C TYR A 71 -16.35 -19.12 -18.96
N ILE A 72 -16.30 -17.98 -19.66
CA ILE A 72 -15.58 -16.78 -19.22
C ILE A 72 -16.14 -16.25 -17.89
N ILE A 73 -17.44 -16.41 -17.61
CA ILE A 73 -18.05 -15.97 -16.35
C ILE A 73 -17.89 -17.01 -15.23
N GLN A 74 -18.01 -18.30 -15.54
CA GLN A 74 -17.93 -19.37 -14.54
C GLN A 74 -16.54 -19.46 -13.91
N THR A 75 -15.48 -19.29 -14.71
CA THR A 75 -14.10 -19.47 -14.24
C THR A 75 -13.67 -18.42 -13.20
N PRO A 76 -13.91 -17.12 -13.39
CA PRO A 76 -13.66 -16.12 -12.35
C PRO A 76 -14.55 -16.27 -11.12
N ASN A 77 -15.80 -16.73 -11.29
CA ASN A 77 -16.73 -16.89 -10.16
C ASN A 77 -16.26 -17.95 -9.16
N SER A 78 -15.75 -19.09 -9.62
CA SER A 78 -15.17 -20.10 -8.71
C SER A 78 -13.94 -19.56 -7.99
N ARG A 79 -13.03 -18.92 -8.74
CA ARG A 79 -11.84 -18.28 -8.16
C ARG A 79 -12.17 -17.20 -7.15
N LEU A 80 -13.24 -16.43 -7.37
CA LEU A 80 -13.70 -15.41 -6.44
C LEU A 80 -14.18 -16.05 -5.12
N GLU A 81 -14.85 -17.19 -5.19
CA GLU A 81 -15.30 -17.89 -3.99
C GLU A 81 -14.11 -18.46 -3.19
N ASP A 82 -13.13 -19.04 -3.88
CA ASP A 82 -11.87 -19.47 -3.26
C ASP A 82 -11.15 -18.30 -2.57
N CYS A 83 -11.05 -17.15 -3.24
CA CYS A 83 -10.45 -15.95 -2.67
C CYS A 83 -11.21 -15.45 -1.44
N LYS A 84 -12.55 -15.49 -1.43
CA LYS A 84 -13.34 -15.09 -0.24
C LYS A 84 -13.03 -15.97 0.97
N ASN A 85 -12.94 -17.28 0.76
CA ASN A 85 -12.63 -18.23 1.82
C ASN A 85 -11.23 -17.96 2.40
N GLN A 86 -10.22 -17.79 1.54
CA GLN A 86 -8.86 -17.42 1.97
C GLN A 86 -8.82 -16.10 2.76
N VAL A 87 -9.60 -15.09 2.34
CA VAL A 87 -9.69 -13.82 3.08
C VAL A 87 -10.30 -14.03 4.47
N ASN A 88 -11.28 -14.91 4.62
CA ASN A 88 -11.87 -15.20 5.91
C ASN A 88 -10.90 -15.94 6.84
N ASP A 89 -10.14 -16.91 6.31
CA ASP A 89 -9.10 -17.61 7.08
C ASP A 89 -8.01 -16.66 7.57
N LEU A 90 -7.55 -15.76 6.69
CA LEU A 90 -6.58 -14.72 7.05
C LEU A 90 -7.11 -13.77 8.13
N LYS A 91 -8.39 -13.36 8.05
CA LYS A 91 -9.02 -12.55 9.09
C LYS A 91 -9.08 -13.26 10.44
N TYR A 92 -9.33 -14.57 10.44
CA TYR A 92 -9.37 -15.35 11.66
C TYR A 92 -7.98 -15.44 12.31
N GLU A 93 -6.93 -15.73 11.53
CA GLU A 93 -5.56 -15.78 12.04
C GLU A 93 -5.07 -14.40 12.52
N ASP A 94 -5.42 -13.31 11.83
CA ASP A 94 -5.12 -11.93 12.26
C ASP A 94 -5.75 -11.60 13.62
N ALA A 95 -7.03 -11.94 13.79
CA ALA A 95 -7.74 -11.73 15.06
C ALA A 95 -7.11 -12.55 16.21
N LYS A 96 -6.69 -13.78 15.93
CA LYS A 96 -6.02 -14.67 16.87
C LYS A 96 -4.64 -14.15 17.28
N ASN A 97 -3.90 -13.51 16.37
CA ASN A 97 -2.57 -12.95 16.63
C ASN A 97 -2.60 -11.58 17.31
N THR A 98 -3.71 -10.84 17.23
CA THR A 98 -3.84 -9.50 17.81
C THR A 98 -3.58 -9.46 19.33
N GLN A 99 -4.10 -10.42 20.09
CA GLN A 99 -3.96 -10.43 21.55
C GLN A 99 -2.53 -10.75 22.03
N PRO A 100 -1.85 -11.81 21.53
CA PRO A 100 -0.46 -12.07 21.92
C PRO A 100 0.50 -10.96 21.51
N GLU A 101 0.27 -10.28 20.37
CA GLU A 101 1.05 -9.09 19.97
C GLU A 101 0.95 -7.97 21.01
N LYS A 102 -0.26 -7.58 21.40
CA LYS A 102 -0.50 -6.58 22.46
C LYS A 102 0.14 -6.97 23.79
N GLN A 103 0.16 -8.27 24.11
CA GLN A 103 0.81 -8.75 25.34
C GLN A 103 2.34 -8.65 25.23
N ASN A 104 2.92 -8.96 24.07
CA ASN A 104 4.33 -8.83 23.81
C ASN A 104 4.79 -7.37 23.83
N GLU A 105 4.02 -6.44 23.25
CA GLU A 105 4.28 -5.00 23.34
C GLU A 105 4.39 -4.54 24.80
N LYS A 106 3.43 -4.93 25.65
CA LYS A 106 3.46 -4.61 27.09
C LYS A 106 4.68 -5.20 27.79
N ARG A 107 5.13 -6.39 27.39
CA ARG A 107 6.33 -7.03 27.95
C ARG A 107 7.59 -6.28 27.51
N ILE A 108 7.70 -5.91 26.24
CA ILE A 108 8.81 -5.12 25.71
C ILE A 108 8.89 -3.79 26.44
N GLN A 109 7.78 -3.07 26.59
CA GLN A 109 7.74 -1.81 27.33
C GLN A 109 8.27 -1.96 28.77
N LYS A 110 7.84 -3.01 29.48
CA LYS A 110 8.35 -3.29 30.83
C LYS A 110 9.85 -3.55 30.85
N TYR A 111 10.38 -4.26 29.86
CA TYR A 111 11.81 -4.51 29.76
C TYR A 111 12.59 -3.23 29.44
N GLU A 112 12.08 -2.37 28.55
CA GLU A 112 12.70 -1.08 28.26
C GLU A 112 12.75 -0.19 29.50
N ASP A 113 11.65 -0.10 30.25
CA ASP A 113 11.59 0.67 31.49
C ASP A 113 12.55 0.08 32.54
N SER A 114 12.62 -1.25 32.65
CA SER A 114 13.55 -1.93 33.55
C SER A 114 15.01 -1.65 33.18
N VAL A 115 15.35 -1.71 31.89
CA VAL A 115 16.68 -1.41 31.37
C VAL A 115 17.03 0.06 31.64
N ARG A 116 16.08 1.00 31.47
CA ARG A 116 16.27 2.41 31.80
C ARG A 116 16.59 2.61 33.29
N ILE A 117 15.79 2.02 34.18
CA ILE A 117 16.02 2.09 35.64
C ILE A 117 17.37 1.50 36.03
N LEU A 118 17.75 0.35 35.46
CA LEU A 118 19.05 -0.26 35.70
C LEU A 118 20.20 0.61 35.21
N TRP A 119 20.09 1.18 34.00
CA TRP A 119 21.10 2.09 33.46
C TRP A 119 21.26 3.36 34.30
N ASP A 120 20.17 3.94 34.77
CA ASP A 120 20.20 5.10 35.65
C ASP A 120 20.82 4.75 37.01
N SER A 121 20.52 3.56 37.54
CA SER A 121 21.16 3.02 38.74
C SER A 121 22.67 2.83 38.56
N PHE A 122 23.12 2.26 37.43
CA PHE A 122 24.55 2.09 37.13
C PHE A 122 25.28 3.43 36.96
N LYS A 123 24.65 4.42 36.34
CA LYS A 123 25.22 5.77 36.16
C LYS A 123 25.09 6.64 37.42
N ARG A 124 24.35 6.17 38.43
CA ARG A 124 24.06 6.95 39.64
C ARG A 124 25.31 7.41 40.33
N THR A 125 26.40 6.64 40.32
CA THR A 125 27.68 7.01 40.96
C THR A 125 28.70 7.65 40.01
N ASN A 126 28.38 7.81 38.73
CA ASN A 126 29.31 8.32 37.73
C ASN A 126 29.27 9.85 37.63
N ILE A 127 30.44 10.48 37.62
CA ILE A 127 30.68 11.89 37.27
C ILE A 127 31.28 11.94 35.87
N ARG A 128 30.85 12.93 35.07
CA ARG A 128 31.37 13.16 33.71
C ARG A 128 32.14 14.48 33.67
N ILE A 129 33.41 14.41 33.31
CA ILE A 129 34.28 15.58 33.13
C ILE A 129 34.51 15.80 31.64
N ILE A 130 34.40 17.05 31.19
CA ILE A 130 34.44 17.45 29.79
C ILE A 130 35.53 18.52 29.64
N GLY A 131 36.22 18.53 28.50
CA GLY A 131 37.17 19.59 28.16
C GLY A 131 38.62 19.35 28.62
N VAL A 132 38.91 18.22 29.27
CA VAL A 132 40.30 17.87 29.65
C VAL A 132 41.10 17.48 28.41
N PRO A 133 42.24 18.13 28.08
CA PRO A 133 43.11 17.77 26.95
C PRO A 133 43.56 16.30 26.95
N GLU A 134 43.82 15.73 25.76
CA GLU A 134 44.21 14.30 25.64
C GLU A 134 45.71 14.04 25.79
N GLU A 135 46.56 15.06 25.65
CA GLU A 135 48.02 14.91 25.51
C GLU A 135 48.73 14.56 26.82
N GLU A 136 48.08 14.69 27.98
CA GLU A 136 48.81 14.77 29.23
C GLU A 136 48.93 13.44 29.98
N ARG A 137 47.86 12.63 30.12
CA ARG A 137 47.89 11.36 30.88
C ARG A 137 46.74 10.43 30.47
N GLU A 138 47.00 9.46 29.58
CA GLU A 138 46.04 8.36 29.36
C GLU A 138 46.03 7.37 30.54
N GLN A 139 47.08 7.33 31.35
CA GLN A 139 47.29 6.32 32.40
C GLN A 139 46.90 6.76 33.82
N ASP A 140 46.92 8.07 34.14
CA ASP A 140 46.71 8.58 35.52
C ASP A 140 45.47 9.48 35.63
N ILE A 141 44.31 8.97 35.20
CA ILE A 141 43.05 9.72 35.22
C ILE A 141 42.55 9.95 36.67
N GLU A 142 42.91 9.06 37.59
CA GLU A 142 42.59 9.17 39.02
C GLU A 142 43.29 10.38 39.64
N ASN A 143 44.61 10.50 39.46
CA ASN A 143 45.40 11.64 39.94
C ASN A 143 44.90 12.97 39.38
N LEU A 144 44.52 13.00 38.10
CA LEU A 144 43.93 14.19 37.47
C LEU A 144 42.64 14.63 38.19
N PHE A 145 41.79 13.69 38.59
CA PHE A 145 40.56 14.02 39.30
C PHE A 145 40.85 14.59 40.70
N GLU A 146 41.83 14.03 41.41
CA GLU A 146 42.28 14.56 42.71
C GLU A 146 42.87 15.97 42.59
N GLU A 147 43.67 16.23 41.54
CA GLU A 147 44.18 17.58 41.23
C GLU A 147 43.03 18.58 41.03
N ILE A 148 42.06 18.24 40.18
CA ILE A 148 40.88 19.08 39.94
C ILE A 148 40.13 19.33 41.25
N MET A 149 39.90 18.29 42.06
CA MET A 149 39.17 18.41 43.32
C MET A 149 39.93 19.25 44.36
N THR A 150 41.25 19.17 44.41
CA THR A 150 42.08 19.94 45.35
C THR A 150 42.17 21.41 44.94
N GLU A 151 42.32 21.68 43.64
CA GLU A 151 42.32 23.05 43.10
C GLU A 151 40.96 23.73 43.34
N ASN A 152 39.87 22.97 43.20
CA ASN A 152 38.54 23.56 43.14
C ASN A 152 37.72 23.48 44.44
N PHE A 153 37.87 22.39 45.19
CA PHE A 153 37.07 22.09 46.37
C PHE A 153 37.94 21.49 47.48
N PRO A 154 38.98 22.21 47.96
CA PRO A 154 39.93 21.68 48.95
C PRO A 154 39.25 21.30 50.28
N TYR A 155 38.11 21.91 50.60
CA TYR A 155 37.30 21.56 51.77
C TYR A 155 36.61 20.19 51.61
N LEU A 156 36.08 19.89 50.41
CA LEU A 156 35.45 18.58 50.15
C LEU A 156 36.47 17.45 50.21
N VAL A 157 37.66 17.64 49.65
CA VAL A 157 38.73 16.61 49.68
C VAL A 157 39.00 16.14 51.11
N LYS A 158 39.00 17.06 52.08
CA LYS A 158 39.19 16.73 53.50
C LYS A 158 37.99 16.06 54.16
N GLU A 159 36.77 16.39 53.74
CA GLU A 159 35.54 15.90 54.36
C GLU A 159 35.11 14.50 53.90
N ILE A 160 35.25 14.20 52.61
CA ILE A 160 34.67 12.98 52.01
C ILE A 160 35.66 11.83 51.82
N ASP A 161 36.95 11.99 52.16
CA ASP A 161 38.03 11.04 51.86
C ASP A 161 37.94 10.57 50.40
N LEU A 162 38.42 11.42 49.49
CA LEU A 162 38.17 11.31 48.05
C LEU A 162 38.70 10.00 47.47
N GLN A 163 37.86 8.97 47.45
CA GLN A 163 38.17 7.67 46.85
C GLN A 163 37.47 7.55 45.49
N VAL A 164 38.24 7.14 44.48
CA VAL A 164 37.73 6.82 43.14
C VAL A 164 37.70 5.31 42.97
N GLN A 165 36.59 4.78 42.46
CA GLN A 165 36.49 3.35 42.17
C GLN A 165 37.04 3.00 40.78
N GLU A 166 36.80 3.87 39.81
CA GLU A 166 37.23 3.68 38.42
C GLU A 166 37.29 5.05 37.73
N ALA A 167 38.34 5.30 36.96
CA ALA A 167 38.48 6.51 36.16
C ALA A 167 38.89 6.15 34.74
N GLN A 168 38.08 6.52 33.76
CA GLN A 168 38.39 6.21 32.36
C GLN A 168 37.91 7.26 31.37
N ARG A 169 38.61 7.37 30.23
CA ARG A 169 38.16 8.14 29.07
C ARG A 169 37.11 7.35 28.31
N THR A 170 36.02 7.98 27.90
CA THR A 170 34.96 7.34 27.10
C THR A 170 34.78 8.06 25.76
N PRO A 171 34.86 7.34 24.62
CA PRO A 171 35.17 5.90 24.48
C PRO A 171 36.64 5.57 24.81
N ASN A 172 36.91 4.31 25.18
CA ASN A 172 38.26 3.88 25.60
C ASN A 172 39.31 4.06 24.50
N LYS A 173 38.91 3.98 23.21
CA LYS A 173 39.78 4.24 22.07
C LYS A 173 39.61 5.68 21.56
N ARG A 174 40.74 6.37 21.35
CA ARG A 174 40.77 7.68 20.69
C ARG A 174 40.38 7.53 19.22
N ASN A 175 39.51 8.40 18.72
CA ASN A 175 39.22 8.52 17.29
C ASN A 175 40.07 9.67 16.71
N PRO A 176 41.04 9.41 15.80
CA PRO A 176 41.91 10.46 15.25
C PRO A 176 41.17 11.59 14.52
N LYS A 177 39.95 11.31 14.02
CA LYS A 177 39.12 12.31 13.33
C LYS A 177 38.42 13.28 14.29
N ARG A 178 38.42 12.99 15.59
CA ARG A 178 37.72 13.79 16.59
C ARG A 178 38.64 14.91 17.07
N THR A 179 38.21 16.16 16.89
CA THR A 179 38.94 17.36 17.30
C THR A 179 38.72 17.72 18.78
N THR A 180 37.58 17.33 19.35
CA THR A 180 37.27 17.56 20.78
C THR A 180 37.89 16.48 21.67
N PRO A 181 38.41 16.81 22.86
CA PRO A 181 38.87 15.79 23.80
C PRO A 181 37.77 14.81 24.24
N ARG A 182 38.12 13.55 24.46
CA ARG A 182 37.23 12.54 25.06
C ARG A 182 36.85 12.93 26.48
N HIS A 183 35.61 12.61 26.84
CA HIS A 183 35.11 12.87 28.19
C HIS A 183 35.68 11.82 29.14
N ILE A 184 35.82 12.18 30.39
CA ILE A 184 36.24 11.28 31.46
C ILE A 184 35.01 10.89 32.27
N ILE A 185 34.90 9.61 32.59
CA ILE A 185 33.93 9.07 33.54
C ILE A 185 34.67 8.67 34.80
N ILE A 186 34.31 9.28 35.92
CA ILE A 186 34.79 8.94 37.25
C ILE A 186 33.66 8.23 37.99
N LYS A 187 33.91 7.01 38.45
CA LYS A 187 32.97 6.23 39.24
C LYS A 187 33.29 6.42 40.72
N MET A 188 32.36 7.01 41.45
CA MET A 188 32.49 7.15 42.89
C MET A 188 32.02 5.86 43.60
N PRO A 189 32.64 5.47 44.73
CA PRO A 189 32.18 4.34 45.53
C PRO A 189 30.81 4.61 46.16
N ARG A 190 30.47 5.87 46.44
CA ARG A 190 29.19 6.27 47.06
C ARG A 190 28.49 7.35 46.25
N ALA A 191 27.20 7.16 45.98
CA ALA A 191 26.39 8.14 45.26
C ALA A 191 26.29 9.49 46.00
N LYS A 192 26.31 9.47 47.34
CA LYS A 192 26.27 10.69 48.17
C LYS A 192 27.46 11.61 47.91
N ASP A 193 28.64 11.05 47.67
CA ASP A 193 29.86 11.83 47.45
C ASP A 193 29.82 12.50 46.07
N LYS A 194 29.36 11.78 45.05
CA LYS A 194 29.04 12.38 43.75
C LYS A 194 28.06 13.54 43.89
N ASP A 195 26.96 13.36 44.61
CA ASP A 195 25.92 14.39 44.73
C ASP A 195 26.46 15.66 45.40
N ARG A 196 27.32 15.51 46.42
CA ARG A 196 28.03 16.62 47.07
C ARG A 196 28.98 17.36 46.13
N ILE A 197 29.78 16.62 45.37
CA ILE A 197 30.72 17.19 44.39
C ILE A 197 29.98 17.94 43.29
N LEU A 198 28.92 17.34 42.72
CA LEU A 198 28.11 18.00 41.69
C LEU A 198 27.35 19.22 42.23
N LYS A 199 26.91 19.18 43.50
CA LYS A 199 26.30 20.33 44.16
C LYS A 199 27.30 21.48 44.30
N ALA A 200 28.49 21.22 44.83
CA ALA A 200 29.54 22.23 44.96
C ALA A 200 29.99 22.80 43.60
N ALA A 201 30.08 21.95 42.57
CA ALA A 201 30.39 22.40 41.21
C ALA A 201 29.32 23.33 40.63
N ARG A 202 28.03 23.06 40.89
CA ARG A 202 26.93 23.94 40.50
C ARG A 202 26.95 25.25 41.27
N GLU A 203 27.19 25.21 42.58
CA GLU A 203 27.24 26.40 43.43
C GLU A 203 28.40 27.33 43.07
N ARG A 204 29.53 26.77 42.66
CA ARG A 204 30.71 27.55 42.24
C ARG A 204 30.59 28.15 40.84
N ASN A 205 29.66 27.68 40.00
CA ASN A 205 29.41 28.08 38.60
C ASN A 205 30.57 27.87 37.61
N SER A 206 31.82 27.79 38.06
CA SER A 206 33.00 27.50 37.23
C SER A 206 33.96 26.54 37.93
N VAL A 207 34.38 25.50 37.23
CA VAL A 207 35.44 24.57 37.66
C VAL A 207 36.60 24.73 36.70
N SER A 208 37.77 25.11 37.20
CA SER A 208 38.99 25.27 36.41
C SER A 208 39.83 24.00 36.47
N TYR A 209 40.63 23.76 35.44
CA TYR A 209 41.78 22.87 35.54
C TYR A 209 42.95 23.67 34.99
N LEU A 210 43.77 24.21 35.89
CA LEU A 210 44.91 25.03 35.52
C LEU A 210 46.18 24.19 35.62
N ARG A 211 46.67 23.71 34.49
CA ARG A 211 48.09 23.35 34.40
C ARG A 211 48.88 24.64 34.19
N GLY A 212 49.93 24.83 35.00
CA GLY A 212 50.75 26.04 35.06
C GLY A 212 50.87 26.82 33.74
N SER A 213 50.31 28.03 33.74
CA SER A 213 50.57 29.14 32.82
C SER A 213 51.15 28.76 31.45
N THR A 214 50.30 28.35 30.51
CA THR A 214 50.48 28.84 29.15
C THR A 214 49.72 30.14 29.03
N HIS A 215 50.45 31.24 29.26
CA HIS A 215 50.06 32.53 28.73
C HIS A 215 49.98 32.39 27.21
N THR A 216 48.80 32.07 26.70
CA THR A 216 48.41 32.47 25.36
C THR A 216 47.49 33.67 25.54
N ASN A 217 48.10 34.86 25.41
CA ASN A 217 47.43 36.00 24.80
C ASN A 217 46.59 35.47 23.62
N VAL A 218 45.34 35.88 23.46
CA VAL A 218 44.88 36.96 22.57
C VAL A 218 43.37 37.17 22.81
N SER A 219 42.94 38.44 22.78
CA SER A 219 41.63 39.00 22.33
C SER A 219 40.32 38.28 22.67
#